data_AF-A0AA43XJI2-F1
#
_entry.id   AF-A0AA43XJI2-F1
#
_cell.length_a   1.000
_cell.length_b   1.000
_cell.length_c   1.000
_cell.angle_alpha   90.00
_cell.angle_beta   90.00
_cell.angle_gamma   90.00
#
_symmetry.space_group_name_H-M   'P 1'
#
loop_
_entity.id
_entity.type
_entity.pdbx_description
1 polymer ?
#
loop_
_entity_poly.entity_id
_entity_poly.type
_entity_poly.pdbx_seq_one_letter_code
_entity_poly.pdbx_strand_id
1 'polypeptide(L)'
;MDSKCRKNQEKMLDWFYEEQEEKNWDFDHVRQCRACQGYYEKLGTIEQELPREPLEFQASEAFIRTLEDKVREEGVRRGESRDKRRMLKELGAFPAVALFLLLAMGSLFYYGIGPSFIQVQLTGLILFPLIIPILGALEKNRQRGRDIYGS
;
A
#
# COMPACT_ATOMS: atom_id res chain seq x y z
N MET A 1 -27.88 18.46 5.48
CA MET A 1 -27.15 18.34 4.21
C MET A 1 -26.78 16.88 4.03
N ASP A 2 -27.31 16.22 3.00
CA ASP A 2 -27.19 14.77 2.86
C ASP A 2 -25.75 14.34 2.56
N SER A 3 -25.37 13.18 3.09
CA SER A 3 -24.03 12.60 2.92
C SER A 3 -23.69 12.33 1.44
N LYS A 4 -24.71 12.11 0.60
CA LYS A 4 -24.57 11.98 -0.87
C LYS A 4 -24.22 13.30 -1.55
N CYS A 5 -24.87 14.40 -1.16
CA CYS A 5 -24.57 15.73 -1.70
C CYS A 5 -23.13 16.16 -1.39
N ARG A 6 -22.66 15.92 -0.16
CA ARG A 6 -21.29 16.24 0.25
C ARG A 6 -20.26 15.48 -0.58
N LYS A 7 -20.45 14.17 -0.79
CA LYS A 7 -19.55 13.35 -1.62
C LYS A 7 -19.52 13.79 -3.07
N ASN A 8 -20.67 14.20 -3.62
CA ASN A 8 -20.72 14.68 -5.00
C ASN A 8 -20.07 16.06 -5.14
N GLN A 9 -20.23 16.95 -4.18
CA GLN A 9 -19.53 18.25 -4.16
C GLN A 9 -18.01 18.10 -4.03
N GLU A 10 -17.53 17.14 -3.24
CA GLU A 10 -16.09 16.84 -3.13
C GLU A 10 -15.53 16.36 -4.48
N LYS A 11 -16.21 15.40 -5.12
CA LYS A 11 -15.85 14.96 -6.48
C LYS A 11 -15.96 16.08 -7.52
N MET A 12 -16.87 17.03 -7.32
CA MET A 12 -17.00 18.20 -8.19
C MET A 12 -15.77 19.09 -8.14
N LEU A 13 -15.24 19.27 -6.94
CA LEU A 13 -14.04 20.03 -6.72
C LEU A 13 -12.82 19.33 -7.33
N ASP A 14 -12.70 18.01 -7.12
CA ASP A 14 -11.61 17.21 -7.68
C ASP A 14 -11.57 17.30 -9.21
N TRP A 15 -12.74 17.29 -9.88
CA TRP A 15 -12.83 17.52 -11.33
C TRP A 15 -12.42 18.95 -11.72
N PHE A 16 -12.90 19.96 -10.99
CA PHE A 16 -12.57 21.36 -11.26
C PHE A 16 -11.08 21.67 -11.16
N TYR A 17 -10.35 20.96 -10.28
CA TYR A 17 -8.89 21.06 -10.14
C TYR A 17 -8.09 20.07 -11.02
N GLU A 18 -8.74 19.42 -11.98
CA GLU A 18 -8.14 18.39 -12.85
C GLU A 18 -7.53 17.18 -12.10
N GLU A 19 -7.88 16.96 -10.83
CA GLU A 19 -7.40 15.83 -10.04
C GLU A 19 -8.10 14.51 -10.39
N GLN A 20 -9.29 14.57 -11.03
CA GLN A 20 -10.04 13.39 -11.51
C GLN A 20 -10.79 13.64 -12.83
N GLU A 21 -10.94 12.59 -13.65
CA GLU A 21 -11.79 12.61 -14.84
C GLU A 21 -13.27 12.85 -14.49
N GLU A 22 -13.98 13.57 -15.37
CA GLU A 22 -15.40 13.96 -15.24
C GLU A 22 -16.37 12.79 -14.98
N LYS A 23 -15.93 11.54 -15.19
CA LYS A 23 -16.76 10.33 -15.10
C LYS A 23 -17.05 9.85 -13.68
N ASN A 24 -16.46 10.43 -12.63
CA ASN A 24 -16.49 9.84 -11.29
C ASN A 24 -17.64 10.27 -10.36
N TRP A 25 -18.43 11.29 -10.72
CA TRP A 25 -19.58 11.77 -9.94
C TRP A 25 -20.94 11.30 -10.49
N ASP A 26 -21.96 11.29 -9.63
CA ASP A 26 -23.31 10.84 -9.99
C ASP A 26 -24.10 11.97 -10.67
N PHE A 27 -23.96 12.09 -11.99
CA PHE A 27 -24.57 13.16 -12.81
C PHE A 27 -26.10 13.23 -12.65
N ASP A 28 -26.76 12.08 -12.46
CA ASP A 28 -28.21 12.03 -12.28
C ASP A 28 -28.62 12.67 -10.96
N HIS A 29 -27.87 12.41 -9.88
CA HIS A 29 -28.08 13.08 -8.61
C HIS A 29 -27.84 14.59 -8.70
N VAL A 30 -26.81 15.03 -9.46
CA VAL A 30 -26.49 16.45 -9.62
C VAL A 30 -27.63 17.21 -10.31
N ARG A 31 -28.23 16.61 -11.35
CA ARG A 31 -29.36 17.21 -12.08
C ARG A 31 -30.64 17.28 -11.26
N GLN A 32 -30.87 16.30 -10.39
CA GLN A 32 -32.10 16.22 -9.59
C GLN A 32 -32.00 16.98 -8.26
N CYS A 33 -30.79 17.19 -7.75
CA CYS A 33 -30.56 17.88 -6.49
C CYS A 33 -30.25 19.37 -6.72
N ARG A 34 -31.20 20.24 -6.37
CA ARG A 34 -31.05 21.70 -6.46
C ARG A 34 -29.79 22.25 -5.77
N ALA A 35 -29.35 21.63 -4.68
CA ALA A 35 -28.15 22.03 -3.96
C ALA A 35 -26.85 21.67 -4.70
N CYS A 36 -26.80 20.52 -5.37
CA CYS A 36 -25.66 20.10 -6.18
C CYS A 36 -25.61 20.88 -7.49
N GLN A 37 -26.76 21.13 -8.13
CA GLN A 37 -26.86 21.95 -9.33
C GLN A 37 -26.35 23.38 -9.08
N GLY A 38 -26.82 24.03 -8.02
CA GLY A 38 -26.37 25.39 -7.69
C GLY A 38 -24.88 25.45 -7.29
N TYR A 39 -24.28 24.34 -6.87
CA TYR A 39 -22.85 24.26 -6.64
C TYR A 39 -22.06 24.13 -7.95
N TYR A 40 -22.54 23.30 -8.87
CA TYR A 40 -21.96 23.16 -10.21
C TYR A 40 -22.00 24.48 -11.01
N GLU A 41 -23.12 25.19 -10.97
CA GLU A 41 -23.25 26.50 -11.63
C GLU A 41 -22.25 27.53 -11.08
N LYS A 42 -22.04 27.55 -9.75
CA LYS A 42 -21.04 28.42 -9.11
C LYS A 42 -19.62 28.11 -9.56
N LEU A 43 -19.27 26.83 -9.70
CA LEU A 43 -17.96 26.43 -10.22
C LEU A 43 -17.75 26.91 -11.64
N GLY A 44 -18.78 26.83 -12.50
CA GLY A 44 -18.73 27.36 -13.86
C GLY A 44 -18.56 28.88 -13.90
N THR A 45 -19.19 29.63 -12.99
CA THR A 45 -18.97 31.09 -12.88
C THR A 45 -17.54 31.41 -12.45
N ILE A 46 -16.99 30.67 -11.49
CA ILE A 46 -15.61 30.84 -11.04
C ILE A 46 -14.63 30.58 -12.20
N GLU A 47 -14.89 29.57 -13.03
CA GLU A 47 -14.07 29.28 -14.21
C GLU A 47 -14.05 30.44 -15.23
N GLN A 48 -15.18 31.13 -15.37
CA GLN A 48 -15.34 32.26 -16.29
C GLN A 48 -14.72 33.55 -15.75
N GLU A 49 -14.74 33.73 -14.43
CA GLU A 49 -14.17 34.91 -13.75
C GLU A 49 -12.66 34.77 -13.52
N LEU A 50 -12.10 33.55 -13.52
CA LEU A 50 -10.67 33.37 -13.41
C LEU A 50 -9.96 33.84 -14.68
N PRO A 51 -9.02 34.81 -14.60
CA PRO A 51 -8.19 35.16 -15.72
C PRO A 51 -7.37 33.94 -16.15
N ARG A 52 -7.59 33.46 -17.38
CA ARG A 52 -6.81 32.39 -18.02
C ARG A 52 -5.42 32.84 -18.46
N GLU A 53 -5.07 34.10 -18.22
CA GLU A 53 -3.73 34.60 -18.50
C GLU A 53 -2.74 33.94 -17.53
N PRO A 54 -1.63 33.36 -18.04
CA PRO A 54 -0.56 32.95 -17.18
C PRO A 54 -0.06 34.22 -16.48
N LEU A 55 -0.37 34.35 -15.19
CA LEU A 55 0.31 35.30 -14.34
C LEU A 55 1.79 34.94 -14.37
N GLU A 56 2.58 35.67 -15.16
CA GLU A 56 4.03 35.67 -15.07
C GLU A 56 4.42 36.30 -13.73
N PHE A 57 4.27 35.51 -12.67
CA PHE A 57 4.85 35.84 -11.39
C PHE A 57 6.36 35.68 -11.57
N GLN A 58 7.09 36.80 -11.65
CA GLN A 58 8.54 36.80 -11.44
C GLN A 58 8.81 36.45 -9.98
N ALA A 59 8.67 35.17 -9.66
CA ALA A 59 9.06 34.62 -8.38
C ALA A 59 10.58 34.73 -8.27
N SER A 60 11.07 35.28 -7.16
CA SER A 60 12.49 35.22 -6.85
C SER A 60 12.91 33.75 -6.73
N GLU A 61 14.13 33.42 -7.16
CA GLU A 61 14.67 32.04 -7.02
C GLU A 61 14.55 31.50 -5.59
N ALA A 62 14.63 32.38 -4.59
CA ALA A 62 14.44 32.02 -3.19
C ALA A 62 13.02 31.51 -2.90
N PHE A 63 11.99 32.12 -3.50
CA PHE A 63 10.60 31.69 -3.35
C PHE A 63 10.37 30.33 -4.02
N ILE A 64 10.94 30.12 -5.21
CA ILE A 64 10.86 28.85 -5.95
C ILE A 64 11.49 27.72 -5.14
N ARG A 65 12.72 27.91 -4.61
CA ARG A 65 13.38 26.91 -3.77
C ARG A 65 12.59 26.57 -2.50
N THR A 66 11.99 27.58 -1.87
CA THR A 66 11.16 27.37 -0.67
C THR A 66 9.88 26.59 -0.98
N LEU A 67 9.29 26.81 -2.16
CA LEU A 67 8.14 26.05 -2.64
C LEU A 67 8.52 24.61 -3.00
N GLU A 68 9.63 24.40 -3.69
CA GLU A 68 10.15 23.07 -4.01
C GLU A 68 10.40 22.25 -2.75
N ASP A 69 11.05 22.84 -1.73
CA ASP A 69 11.31 22.16 -0.46
C ASP A 69 10.00 21.79 0.25
N LYS A 70 9.00 22.67 0.28
CA LYS A 70 7.69 22.37 0.87
C LYS A 70 6.91 21.30 0.11
N VAL A 71 6.91 21.36 -1.22
CA VAL A 71 6.25 20.34 -2.06
C VAL A 71 6.92 18.98 -1.90
N ARG A 72 8.24 18.95 -1.76
CA ARG A 72 9.01 17.73 -1.49
C ARG A 72 8.67 17.16 -0.11
N GLU A 73 8.58 18.01 0.90
CA GLU A 73 8.23 17.63 2.27
C GLU A 73 6.78 17.09 2.35
N GLU A 74 5.82 17.71 1.67
CA GLU A 74 4.44 17.23 1.59
C GLU A 74 4.27 15.97 0.73
N GLY A 75 5.01 15.88 -0.38
CA GLY A 75 5.03 14.72 -1.28
C GLY A 75 5.55 13.46 -0.57
N VAL A 76 6.62 13.60 0.23
CA VAL A 76 7.15 12.52 1.08
C VAL A 76 6.12 12.11 2.14
N ARG A 77 5.45 13.09 2.77
CA ARG A 77 4.45 12.84 3.82
C ARG A 77 3.19 12.13 3.28
N ARG A 78 2.78 12.41 2.04
CA ARG A 78 1.68 11.71 1.35
C ARG A 78 2.05 10.29 0.92
N GLY A 79 3.29 10.06 0.49
CA GLY A 79 3.80 8.72 0.17
C GLY A 79 3.79 7.79 1.39
N GLU A 80 4.28 8.26 2.53
CA GLU A 80 4.39 7.46 3.75
C GLU A 80 3.02 7.05 4.34
N SER A 81 1.98 7.88 4.14
CA SER A 81 0.61 7.58 4.57
C SER A 81 -0.07 6.53 3.69
N ARG A 82 0.20 6.52 2.38
CA ARG A 82 -0.32 5.52 1.44
C ARG A 82 0.26 4.14 1.71
N ASP A 83 1.55 4.06 2.01
CA ASP A 83 2.21 2.79 2.32
C ASP A 83 1.70 2.20 3.64
N LYS A 84 1.51 3.01 4.68
CA LYS A 84 0.95 2.55 5.96
C LYS A 84 -0.47 1.98 5.81
N ARG A 85 -1.32 2.60 4.99
CA ARG A 85 -2.68 2.10 4.73
C ARG A 85 -2.69 0.79 3.93
N ARG A 86 -1.75 0.61 3.01
CA ARG A 86 -1.62 -0.64 2.23
C ARG A 86 -1.13 -1.78 3.12
N MET A 87 -0.14 -1.51 3.96
CA MET A 87 0.40 -2.45 4.94
C MET A 87 -0.67 -2.90 5.96
N LEU A 88 -1.48 -1.97 6.49
CA LEU A 88 -2.59 -2.27 7.39
C LEU A 88 -3.69 -3.15 6.76
N LYS A 89 -3.95 -2.99 5.45
CA LYS A 89 -4.89 -3.86 4.72
C LYS A 89 -4.35 -5.29 4.57
N GLU A 90 -3.05 -5.44 4.33
CA GLU A 90 -2.40 -6.75 4.21
C GLU A 90 -2.27 -7.44 5.58
N LEU A 91 -2.06 -6.67 6.66
CA LEU A 91 -2.03 -7.18 8.05
C LEU A 91 -3.41 -7.62 8.58
N GLY A 92 -4.52 -7.21 7.96
CA GLY A 92 -5.86 -7.57 8.40
C GLY A 92 -6.17 -9.08 8.37
N ALA A 93 -5.52 -9.82 7.46
CA ALA A 93 -5.66 -11.28 7.37
C ALA A 93 -4.73 -12.03 8.35
N PHE A 94 -3.69 -11.37 8.84
CA PHE A 94 -2.68 -11.97 9.72
C PHE A 94 -3.26 -12.54 11.03
N PRO A 95 -4.14 -11.82 11.78
CA PRO A 95 -4.72 -12.38 12.99
C PRO A 95 -5.63 -13.58 12.71
N ALA A 96 -6.34 -13.59 11.58
CA ALA A 96 -7.20 -14.71 11.19
C ALA A 96 -6.38 -15.98 10.89
N VAL A 97 -5.26 -15.82 10.17
CA VAL A 97 -4.33 -16.93 9.88
C VAL A 97 -3.66 -17.43 11.15
N ALA A 98 -3.23 -16.53 12.04
CA ALA A 98 -2.62 -16.90 13.32
C ALA A 98 -3.59 -17.67 14.22
N LEU A 99 -4.86 -17.24 14.28
CA LEU A 99 -5.90 -17.91 15.07
C LEU A 99 -6.25 -19.29 14.51
N PHE A 100 -6.30 -19.41 13.18
CA PHE A 100 -6.48 -20.69 12.49
C PHE A 100 -5.34 -21.67 12.78
N LEU A 101 -4.09 -21.21 12.72
CA LEU A 101 -2.92 -22.04 13.05
C LEU A 101 -2.91 -22.47 14.52
N LEU A 102 -3.29 -21.59 15.44
CA LEU A 102 -3.43 -21.91 16.86
C LEU A 102 -4.49 -22.97 17.12
N LEU A 103 -5.66 -22.84 16.47
CA LEU A 103 -6.73 -23.85 16.56
C LEU A 103 -6.33 -25.18 15.94
N ALA A 104 -5.60 -25.16 14.82
CA ALA A 104 -5.07 -26.36 14.18
C ALA A 104 -4.02 -27.07 15.03
N MET A 105 -3.12 -26.32 15.69
CA MET A 105 -2.20 -26.91 16.67
C MET A 105 -2.97 -27.47 17.87
N GLY A 106 -3.92 -26.73 18.42
CA GLY A 106 -4.73 -27.17 19.56
C GLY A 106 -5.47 -28.48 19.27
N SER A 107 -6.03 -28.65 18.07
CA SER A 107 -6.69 -29.89 17.67
C SER A 107 -5.70 -31.05 17.50
N LEU A 108 -4.51 -30.81 16.93
CA LEU A 108 -3.46 -31.83 16.82
C LEU A 108 -2.97 -32.32 18.20
N PHE A 109 -2.90 -31.44 19.19
CA PHE A 109 -2.62 -31.82 20.58
C PHE A 109 -3.78 -32.62 21.19
N TYR A 110 -5.03 -32.23 20.93
CA TYR A 110 -6.21 -32.93 21.43
C TYR A 110 -6.32 -34.38 20.92
N TYR A 111 -5.97 -34.64 19.65
CA TYR A 111 -5.95 -35.99 19.08
C TYR A 111 -4.73 -36.84 19.49
N GLY A 112 -3.86 -36.36 20.38
CA GLY A 112 -2.70 -37.11 20.87
C GLY A 112 -1.54 -37.21 19.88
N ILE A 113 -1.57 -36.46 18.78
CA ILE A 113 -0.50 -36.38 17.76
C ILE A 113 0.56 -35.31 18.15
N GLY A 114 0.21 -34.40 19.07
CA GLY A 114 1.10 -33.37 19.63
C GLY A 114 2.50 -33.85 20.05
N PRO A 115 2.66 -34.93 20.84
CA PRO A 115 3.98 -35.41 21.24
C PRO A 115 4.84 -35.89 20.07
N SER A 116 4.25 -36.50 19.04
CA SER A 116 4.98 -36.93 17.83
C SER A 116 5.45 -35.74 17.00
N PHE A 117 4.65 -34.69 16.91
CA PHE A 117 5.01 -33.48 16.16
C PHE A 117 6.14 -32.69 16.85
N ILE A 118 6.08 -32.57 18.18
CA ILE A 118 7.17 -31.99 18.98
C ILE A 118 8.45 -32.81 18.82
N GLN A 119 8.37 -34.15 18.86
CA GLN A 119 9.55 -35.00 18.69
C GLN A 119 10.22 -34.81 17.34
N VAL A 120 9.46 -34.72 16.24
CA VAL A 120 10.01 -34.48 14.90
C VAL A 120 10.66 -33.10 14.81
N GLN A 121 10.04 -32.07 15.38
CA GLN A 121 10.60 -30.71 15.41
C GLN A 121 11.90 -30.64 16.23
N LEU A 122 11.94 -31.27 17.41
CA LEU A 122 13.12 -31.32 18.27
C LEU A 122 14.27 -32.09 17.59
N THR A 123 13.93 -33.20 16.96
CA THR A 123 14.87 -34.06 16.23
C THR A 123 15.43 -33.34 15.01
N GLY A 124 14.58 -32.61 14.27
CA GLY A 124 14.98 -31.72 13.19
C GLY A 124 15.92 -30.62 13.65
N LEU A 125 15.60 -29.92 14.75
CA LEU A 125 16.44 -28.84 15.31
C LEU A 125 17.85 -29.32 15.70
N ILE A 126 17.98 -30.57 16.15
CA ILE A 126 19.27 -31.17 16.53
C ILE A 126 20.02 -31.71 15.30
N LEU A 127 19.32 -32.35 14.36
CA LEU A 127 19.93 -32.97 13.18
C LEU A 127 20.32 -31.96 12.09
N PHE A 128 19.52 -30.91 11.84
CA PHE A 128 19.80 -29.91 10.81
C PHE A 128 21.19 -29.26 10.93
N PRO A 129 21.60 -28.72 12.10
CA PRO A 129 22.92 -28.12 12.25
C PRO A 129 24.06 -29.14 12.14
N LEU A 130 23.77 -30.44 12.25
CA LEU A 130 24.73 -31.54 12.13
C LEU A 130 24.87 -32.02 10.67
N ILE A 131 23.79 -31.97 9.88
CA ILE A 131 23.75 -32.39 8.48
C ILE A 131 24.33 -31.31 7.54
N ILE A 132 24.09 -30.02 7.81
CA ILE A 132 24.61 -28.89 7.01
C ILE A 132 26.14 -28.94 6.82
N PRO A 133 26.98 -29.09 7.87
CA PRO A 133 28.43 -29.12 7.69
C PRO A 133 28.90 -30.35 6.91
N ILE A 134 28.20 -31.49 7.04
CA ILE A 134 28.53 -32.72 6.31
C ILE A 134 28.23 -32.56 4.82
N LEU A 135 27.07 -32.00 4.47
CA LEU A 135 26.71 -31.70 3.08
C LEU A 135 27.68 -30.69 2.45
N GLY A 136 28.03 -29.63 3.19
CA GLY A 136 29.01 -28.65 2.73
C GLY A 136 30.41 -29.25 2.54
N ALA A 137 30.83 -30.18 3.40
CA ALA A 137 32.11 -30.88 3.26
C ALA A 137 32.13 -31.84 2.06
N LEU A 138 31.03 -32.55 1.81
CA LEU A 138 30.88 -33.42 0.64
C LEU A 138 30.88 -32.63 -0.67
N GLU A 139 30.21 -31.48 -0.71
CA GLU A 139 30.18 -30.60 -1.88
C GLU A 139 31.55 -30.00 -2.19
N LYS A 140 32.29 -29.58 -1.15
CA LYS A 140 33.67 -29.10 -1.28
C LYS A 140 34.63 -30.18 -1.78
N ASN A 141 34.42 -31.44 -1.39
CA ASN A 141 35.20 -32.57 -1.91
C ASN A 141 34.80 -32.93 -3.35
N ARG A 142 33.53 -32.79 -3.72
CA ARG A 142 33.06 -32.98 -5.09
C ARG A 142 33.58 -31.91 -6.05
N GLN A 143 33.72 -30.66 -5.61
CA GLN A 143 34.36 -29.60 -6.40
C GLN A 143 35.86 -29.88 -6.61
N ARG A 144 36.60 -30.19 -5.53
CA ARG A 144 38.02 -30.56 -5.65
C ARG A 144 38.28 -31.77 -6.53
N GLY A 145 37.40 -32.77 -6.54
CA GLY A 145 37.49 -33.90 -7.47
C GLY A 145 37.28 -33.50 -8.93
N ARG A 146 36.46 -32.49 -9.22
CA ARG A 146 36.25 -31.99 -10.59
C ARG A 146 37.45 -31.21 -11.11
N ASP A 147 38.11 -30.44 -10.24
CA ASP A 147 39.26 -29.62 -10.61
C ASP A 147 40.53 -30.46 -10.86
N ILE A 148 40.64 -31.63 -10.21
CA ILE A 148 41.80 -32.53 -10.35
C ILE A 148 41.70 -33.46 -11.57
N TYR A 149 40.49 -33.84 -11.99
CA TYR A 149 40.27 -34.79 -13.10
C TYR A 149 39.63 -34.16 -14.35
N GLY A 150 39.38 -32.85 -14.35
CA GLY A 150 38.71 -32.11 -15.43
C GLY A 150 39.62 -31.21 -16.28
N SER A 151 40.93 -31.48 -16.33
CA SER A 151 41.92 -30.83 -17.19
C SER A 151 42.48 -31.86 -18.18
#